data_AF-A0A2G2HZ24-F1
#
_entry.id   AF-A0A2G2HZ24-F1
#
_cell.length_a   1.000
_cell.length_b   1.000
_cell.length_c   1.000
_cell.angle_alpha   90.00
_cell.angle_beta   90.00
_cell.angle_gamma   90.00
#
_symmetry.space_group_name_H-M   'P 1'
#
loop_
_entity.id
_entity.type
_entity.pdbx_description
1 polymer ?
#
loop_
_entity_poly.entity_id
_entity_poly.type
_entity_poly.pdbx_seq_one_letter_code
_entity_poly.pdbx_strand_id
1 'polypeptide(L)' 'MRGETSVGSTGLDQARLDQEHELQRVEAALKRLDHGRFGHCLYCGDQIGLGRLKSDPAVESCDTCEEDEPGSPGPS' A
#
# COMPACT_ATOMS: atom_id res chain seq x y z
N MET A 1 31.39 25.08 16.27
CA MET A 1 31.22 23.75 15.62
C MET A 1 30.16 23.02 16.44
N ARG A 2 28.89 22.91 16.06
CA ARG A 2 28.21 22.81 14.75
C ARG A 2 26.86 23.57 14.78
N GLY A 3 26.42 24.15 13.65
CA GLY A 3 25.03 24.61 13.43
C GLY A 3 24.09 23.41 13.31
N GLU A 4 22.88 23.42 13.87
CA GLU A 4 21.66 24.12 13.42
C GLU A 4 21.16 23.65 12.06
N THR A 5 20.08 22.86 12.04
CA THR A 5 18.79 23.17 11.36
C THR A 5 17.84 21.96 11.48
N SER A 6 16.88 22.05 12.39
CA SER A 6 15.69 21.20 12.38
C SER A 6 14.73 21.80 11.35
N VAL A 7 14.73 21.27 10.12
CA VAL A 7 13.85 21.73 9.06
C VAL A 7 12.49 21.04 9.27
N GLY A 8 11.57 21.74 9.93
CA GLY A 8 10.15 21.39 9.92
C GLY A 8 9.53 21.84 8.59
N SER A 9 9.48 20.94 7.61
CA SER A 9 8.85 21.16 6.31
C SER A 9 7.32 21.09 6.43
N THR A 10 6.72 22.26 6.19
CA THR A 10 5.34 22.58 5.81
C THR A 10 4.35 21.43 5.50
N GLY A 11 3.25 21.38 6.26
CA GLY A 11 2.17 20.39 6.11
C GLY A 11 1.39 20.39 4.79
N LEU A 12 1.58 21.40 3.91
CA LEU A 12 0.98 21.42 2.56
C LEU A 12 1.69 20.45 1.60
N ASP A 13 2.99 20.24 1.79
CA ASP A 13 3.76 19.30 0.96
C ASP A 13 3.47 17.85 1.32
N GLN A 14 3.27 17.58 2.62
CA GLN A 14 2.92 16.24 3.11
C GLN A 14 1.58 15.75 2.54
N ALA A 15 0.54 16.61 2.58
CA ALA A 15 -0.79 16.25 2.08
C ALA A 15 -0.79 15.89 0.59
N ARG A 16 0.05 16.54 -0.22
CA ARG A 16 0.21 16.22 -1.65
C ARG A 16 0.84 14.85 -1.85
N LEU A 17 1.91 14.54 -1.11
CA LEU A 17 2.59 13.24 -1.19
C LEU A 17 1.64 12.09 -0.78
N ASP A 18 0.87 12.28 0.30
CA ASP A 18 -0.09 11.27 0.75
C ASP A 18 -1.17 11.00 -0.32
N GLN A 19 -1.59 12.04 -1.04
CA GLN A 19 -2.57 11.93 -2.12
C GLN A 19 -2.00 11.23 -3.35
N GLU A 20 -0.75 11.52 -3.71
CA GLU A 20 -0.03 10.83 -4.79
C GLU A 20 0.16 9.33 -4.49
N HIS A 21 0.50 8.99 -3.25
CA HIS A 21 0.63 7.60 -2.81
C HIS A 21 -0.70 6.85 -2.90
N GLU A 22 -1.81 7.48 -2.49
CA GLU A 22 -3.13 6.87 -2.60
C GLU A 22 -3.52 6.60 -4.06
N LEU A 23 -3.25 7.56 -4.96
CA LEU A 23 -3.48 7.37 -6.39
C LEU A 23 -2.66 6.19 -6.94
N GLN A 24 -1.39 6.08 -6.56
CA GLN A 24 -0.54 4.96 -6.97
C GLN A 24 -1.07 3.61 -6.50
N ARG A 25 -1.57 3.52 -5.25
CA ARG A 25 -2.20 2.30 -4.73
C ARG A 25 -3.41 1.88 -5.56
N VAL A 26 -4.30 2.83 -5.86
CA VAL A 26 -5.48 2.57 -6.67
C VAL A 26 -5.11 2.18 -8.11
N GLU A 27 -4.15 2.86 -8.72
CA GLU A 27 -3.65 2.51 -10.07
C GLU A 27 -3.04 1.10 -10.11
N ALA A 28 -2.29 0.71 -9.08
CA ALA A 28 -1.74 -0.64 -8.97
C ALA A 28 -2.87 -1.68 -8.87
N ALA A 29 -3.91 -1.41 -8.09
CA ALA A 29 -5.10 -2.27 -7.98
C ALA A 29 -5.81 -2.43 -9.34
N LEU A 30 -6.00 -1.33 -10.07
CA LEU A 30 -6.60 -1.33 -11.41
C LEU A 30 -5.75 -2.11 -12.42
N LYS A 31 -4.43 -2.00 -12.37
CA LYS A 31 -3.53 -2.84 -13.20
C LYS A 31 -3.69 -4.32 -12.87
N ARG A 32 -3.80 -4.69 -11.58
CA ARG A 32 -4.04 -6.09 -11.18
C ARG A 32 -5.38 -6.60 -11.71
N LEU A 33 -6.43 -5.75 -11.72
CA LEU A 33 -7.72 -6.06 -12.35
C LEU A 33 -7.57 -6.37 -13.84
N ASP A 34 -6.89 -5.49 -14.57
CA ASP A 34 -6.68 -5.65 -16.02
C ASP A 34 -5.87 -6.92 -16.35
N HIS A 35 -4.85 -7.22 -15.54
CA HIS A 35 -4.06 -8.44 -15.68
C HIS A 35 -4.75 -9.72 -15.16
N GLY A 36 -5.99 -9.63 -14.65
CA GLY A 36 -6.72 -10.77 -14.07
C GLY A 36 -6.10 -11.32 -12.78
N ARG A 37 -5.20 -10.57 -12.15
CA ARG A 37 -4.56 -10.91 -10.86
C ARG A 37 -5.22 -10.23 -9.67
N PHE A 38 -6.31 -9.49 -9.89
CA PHE A 38 -7.06 -8.90 -8.79
C PHE A 38 -7.61 -9.96 -7.86
N GLY A 39 -7.55 -9.66 -6.56
CA GLY A 39 -7.93 -10.61 -5.53
C GLY A 39 -6.97 -11.78 -5.37
N HIS A 40 -5.71 -11.66 -5.81
CA HIS A 40 -4.66 -12.63 -5.49
C HIS A 40 -3.54 -11.98 -4.69
N CYS A 41 -3.08 -12.69 -3.66
CA CYS A 41 -1.99 -12.29 -2.79
C CYS A 41 -0.68 -12.26 -3.57
N LEU A 42 0.09 -11.19 -3.44
CA LEU A 42 1.41 -11.08 -4.10
C LEU A 42 2.48 -11.93 -3.41
N TYR A 43 2.26 -12.36 -2.17
CA TYR A 43 3.21 -13.12 -1.38
C TYR A 43 3.07 -14.62 -1.59
N CYS A 44 1.88 -15.16 -1.39
CA CYS A 44 1.62 -16.61 -1.54
C CYS A 44 0.92 -16.99 -2.84
N GLY A 45 0.32 -16.03 -3.56
CA GLY A 45 -0.47 -16.31 -4.77
C GLY A 45 -1.90 -16.77 -4.50
N ASP A 46 -2.30 -16.96 -3.25
CA ASP A 46 -3.67 -17.36 -2.89
C ASP A 46 -4.71 -16.26 -3.13
N GLN A 47 -5.97 -16.67 -3.15
CA GLN A 47 -7.09 -15.75 -3.31
C GLN A 47 -7.31 -14.91 -2.04
N ILE A 48 -7.36 -13.59 -2.19
CA ILE A 48 -7.67 -12.64 -1.12
C ILE A 48 -9.18 -12.72 -0.86
N GLY A 49 -9.56 -12.80 0.43
CA GLY A 49 -10.95 -12.84 0.83
C GLY A 49 -11.74 -11.63 0.32
N LEU A 50 -12.94 -11.87 -0.23
CA LEU A 50 -13.83 -10.82 -0.73
C LEU A 50 -14.18 -9.77 0.33
N GLY A 51 -14.22 -10.14 1.60
CA GLY A 51 -14.47 -9.20 2.70
C GLY A 51 -13.39 -8.12 2.77
N ARG A 52 -12.14 -8.48 2.51
CA ARG A 52 -11.00 -7.57 2.52
C ARG A 52 -10.98 -6.68 1.27
N LEU A 53 -11.16 -7.27 0.10
CA LEU A 53 -11.26 -6.53 -1.16
C LEU A 53 -12.42 -5.53 -1.19
N LYS A 54 -13.51 -5.81 -0.45
CA LYS A 54 -14.63 -4.87 -0.27
C LYS A 54 -14.28 -3.70 0.65
N SER A 55 -13.45 -3.94 1.67
CA SER A 55 -12.98 -2.91 2.59
C SER A 55 -11.86 -2.07 1.97
N ASP A 56 -10.91 -2.72 1.32
CA ASP A 56 -9.80 -2.11 0.60
C ASP A 56 -9.50 -2.93 -0.70
N PRO A 57 -9.86 -2.40 -1.89
CA PRO A 57 -9.59 -3.08 -3.15
C PRO A 57 -8.11 -3.00 -3.58
N ALA A 58 -7.30 -2.16 -2.94
CA ALA A 58 -5.87 -2.03 -3.25
C ALA A 58 -4.99 -3.02 -2.46
N VAL A 59 -5.57 -3.76 -1.51
CA VAL A 59 -4.85 -4.76 -0.71
C VAL A 59 -4.16 -5.81 -1.60
N GLU A 60 -2.92 -6.12 -1.24
CA GLU A 60 -2.04 -7.03 -2.00
C GLU A 60 -1.66 -8.29 -1.23
N SER A 61 -2.10 -8.40 0.02
CA SER A 61 -1.86 -9.51 0.96
C SER A 61 -3.16 -10.20 1.38
N CYS A 62 -3.10 -11.53 1.54
CA CYS A 62 -4.19 -12.29 2.17
C CYS A 62 -4.08 -12.24 3.70
N ASP A 63 -5.17 -12.59 4.40
CA ASP A 63 -5.23 -12.59 5.87
C ASP A 63 -4.13 -13.46 6.45
N THR A 64 -3.91 -14.64 5.87
CA THR A 64 -2.85 -15.56 6.28
C THR A 64 -1.46 -14.91 6.23
N CYS A 65 -1.10 -14.19 5.17
CA CYS A 65 0.21 -13.55 5.06
C CYS A 65 0.37 -12.34 5.99
N GLU A 66 -0.72 -11.65 6.32
CA GLU A 66 -0.69 -10.57 7.31
C GLU A 66 -0.66 -11.09 8.75
N GLU A 67 -1.25 -12.25 9.01
CA GLU A 67 -1.22 -12.91 10.32
C GLU A 67 0.13 -13.57 10.61
N ASP A 68 0.86 -14.03 9.57
CA ASP A 68 2.11 -14.78 9.72
C ASP A 68 3.38 -13.91 9.94
N GLU A 69 3.37 -12.61 9.60
CA GLU A 69 4.60 -11.79 9.60
C GLU A 69 4.44 -10.40 10.27
N PRO A 70 4.99 -10.21 11.49
CA PRO A 70 5.10 -8.92 12.14
C PRO A 70 6.25 -8.09 11.53
N GLY A 71 5.98 -7.32 10.47
CA GLY A 71 6.77 -6.12 10.17
C GLY A 71 7.42 -5.97 8.81
N SER A 72 6.80 -6.44 7.72
CA SER A 72 7.29 -6.11 6.38
C SER A 72 6.64 -4.81 5.84
N PRO A 73 7.41 -3.74 5.54
CA PRO A 73 6.91 -2.58 4.82
C PRO A 73 6.55 -3.00 3.39
N GLY A 74 5.32 -2.70 2.96
CA GLY A 74 4.84 -2.98 1.60
C GLY A 74 5.76 -2.37 0.52
N PRO A 75 5.72 -2.91 -0.72
CA PRO A 75 6.65 -2.51 -1.78
C PRO A 75 6.49 -1.04 -2.16
N SER A 76 7.64 -0.37 -2.32
CA SER A 76 7.80 1.00 -2.81
C SER A 76 7.43 1.17 -4.27
#